data_AF-A0A1M2YHL8-F1
#
_entry.id   AF-A0A1M2YHL8-F1
#
_cell.length_a   1.000
_cell.length_b   1.000
_cell.length_c   1.000
_cell.angle_alpha   90.00
_cell.angle_beta   90.00
_cell.angle_gamma   90.00
#
_symmetry.space_group_name_H-M   'P 1'
#
loop_
_entity.id
_entity.type
_entity.pdbx_description
1 polymer ?
#
loop_
_entity_poly.entity_id
_entity_poly.type
_entity_poly.pdbx_seq_one_letter_code
_entity_poly.pdbx_strand_id
1 'polypeptide(L)'
;MSKYGKTKSEILKLIKERKDTLSTISLELGLAPSTVSKHLNELQGLGAIRLVESEYAKKWKHYELNTGFEGEFPETIAAKINYSRGSKSKYAFAGFLIIAAIAGLLALSGSFHSASANVPIAITDPPYLPAGTSAVMLNYSSITINYTSGGANRTITLNTTGTLDALSLVNVSRIIATANIKSGSKINGVSINISSGSISIGNSTYALAIPVKRFYTKVVGNGTVNSSTSILLDLSSVVVPYFSNYSNGTESFAFMPKLSGFLGYANRTWISENNTNGSKKAFSDNESMPLDKFAGKAALFFSESGVKVANASIVQNGGNENVSISLINTGNNIAEVEGVAMLSCFSMHDYAITPGKSFNHNVNATAYNGTSGTLTINISKLYNNWNSKPISINVTNMPKRVVITGNPYAIAKMPQTPRLMPMLGVSFAVLKNGSLGSSLWEMPKMAGNIGYGMGPGSNVTLRYSAANGSIQEQAIDSIVLSGDYRIIVITSNGIAVYDSDGNGTKCG
;
A
#
# COMPACT_ATOMS: atom_id res chain seq x y z
N MET A 1 -34.27 50.16 5.61
CA MET A 1 -33.24 49.56 6.48
C MET A 1 -33.69 48.15 6.84
N SER A 2 -32.86 47.13 6.63
CA SER A 2 -33.25 45.77 7.07
C SER A 2 -33.23 45.73 8.59
N LYS A 3 -34.29 45.19 9.21
CA LYS A 3 -34.39 45.05 10.68
C LYS A 3 -33.21 44.26 11.28
N TYR A 4 -32.49 43.48 10.45
CA TYR A 4 -31.38 42.62 10.82
C TYR A 4 -30.13 43.36 11.34
N GLY A 5 -29.82 44.54 10.80
CA GLY A 5 -28.61 45.28 11.21
C GLY A 5 -28.71 45.86 12.62
N LYS A 6 -29.88 46.43 12.94
CA LYS A 6 -30.15 47.06 14.24
C LYS A 6 -30.13 46.04 15.39
N THR A 7 -30.65 44.84 15.18
CA THR A 7 -30.64 43.80 16.23
C THR A 7 -29.22 43.38 16.60
N LYS A 8 -28.32 43.23 15.62
CA LYS A 8 -26.93 42.85 15.87
C LYS A 8 -26.14 43.91 16.62
N SER A 9 -26.37 45.20 16.33
CA SER A 9 -25.71 46.30 17.06
C SER A 9 -26.13 46.34 18.53
N GLU A 10 -27.42 46.12 18.81
CA GLU A 10 -27.91 46.07 20.19
C GLU A 10 -27.37 44.85 20.94
N ILE A 11 -27.27 43.68 20.29
CA ILE A 11 -26.64 42.49 20.89
C ILE A 11 -25.18 42.78 21.28
N LEU A 12 -24.39 43.39 20.41
CA LEU A 12 -23.00 43.75 20.71
C LEU A 12 -22.88 44.76 21.86
N LYS A 13 -23.82 45.72 21.93
CA LYS A 13 -23.90 46.68 23.04
C LYS A 13 -24.19 45.98 24.37
N LEU A 14 -25.14 45.05 24.41
CA LEU A 14 -25.47 44.28 25.61
C LEU A 14 -24.32 43.39 26.09
N ILE A 15 -23.61 42.74 25.16
CA ILE A 15 -22.40 41.95 25.49
C ILE A 15 -21.31 42.85 26.09
N LYS A 16 -21.13 44.07 25.55
CA LYS A 16 -20.20 45.07 26.11
C LYS A 16 -20.56 45.48 27.54
N GLU A 17 -21.86 45.57 27.83
CA GLU A 17 -22.42 45.90 29.15
C GLU A 17 -22.47 44.69 30.12
N ARG A 18 -21.77 43.58 29.80
CA ARG A 18 -21.72 42.33 30.56
C ARG A 18 -23.05 41.57 30.68
N LYS A 19 -23.97 41.77 29.75
CA LYS A 19 -25.16 40.91 29.57
C LYS A 19 -24.81 39.85 28.53
N ASP A 20 -24.14 38.80 29.00
CA ASP A 20 -23.37 37.87 28.16
C ASP A 20 -24.03 36.49 27.98
N THR A 21 -25.24 36.27 28.51
CA THR A 21 -25.97 35.01 28.28
C THR A 21 -27.11 35.18 27.28
N LEU A 22 -27.39 34.11 26.53
CA LEU A 22 -28.45 34.09 25.53
C LEU A 22 -29.83 34.46 26.12
N SER A 23 -30.13 33.98 27.33
CA SER A 23 -31.40 34.25 28.02
C SER A 23 -31.54 35.72 28.41
N THR A 24 -30.46 36.33 28.93
CA THR A 24 -30.45 37.75 29.32
C THR A 24 -30.61 38.65 28.08
N ILE A 25 -29.89 38.35 27.00
CA ILE A 25 -29.99 39.12 25.74
C ILE A 25 -31.39 38.98 25.11
N SER A 26 -31.97 37.78 25.15
CA SER A 26 -33.32 37.51 24.65
C SER A 26 -34.39 38.28 25.43
N LEU A 27 -34.28 38.31 26.76
CA LEU A 27 -35.19 39.05 27.63
C LEU A 27 -35.11 40.56 27.37
N GLU A 28 -33.89 41.11 27.30
CA GLU A 28 -33.68 42.55 27.13
C GLU A 28 -34.18 43.07 25.76
N LEU A 29 -33.97 42.29 24.71
CA LEU A 29 -34.39 42.67 23.36
C LEU A 29 -35.86 42.36 23.07
N GLY A 30 -36.56 41.65 23.97
CA GLY A 30 -37.92 41.17 23.73
C GLY A 30 -38.02 40.23 22.52
N LEU A 31 -36.96 39.46 22.25
CA LEU A 31 -36.86 38.57 21.09
C LEU A 31 -36.87 37.11 21.52
N ALA A 32 -37.40 36.24 20.67
CA ALA A 32 -37.33 34.80 20.91
C ALA A 32 -35.87 34.32 21.03
N PRO A 33 -35.56 33.39 21.96
CA PRO A 33 -34.19 32.87 22.16
C PRO A 33 -33.54 32.30 20.89
N SER A 34 -34.34 31.70 19.99
CA SER A 34 -33.87 31.16 18.70
C SER A 34 -33.39 32.26 17.75
N THR A 35 -34.06 33.41 17.72
CA THR A 35 -33.67 34.58 16.91
C THR A 35 -32.36 35.17 17.40
N VAL A 36 -32.20 35.29 18.72
CA VAL A 36 -30.95 35.77 19.33
C VAL A 36 -29.81 34.79 19.08
N SER A 37 -30.04 33.47 19.23
CA SER A 37 -29.08 32.42 18.92
C SER A 37 -28.54 32.53 17.49
N LYS A 38 -29.45 32.74 16.51
CA LYS A 38 -29.06 32.92 15.11
C LYS A 38 -28.12 34.12 14.93
N HIS A 39 -28.44 35.26 15.53
CA HIS A 39 -27.60 36.45 15.44
C HIS A 39 -26.26 36.29 16.15
N LEU A 40 -26.22 35.60 17.30
CA LEU A 40 -24.97 35.28 18.00
C LEU A 40 -24.05 34.38 17.16
N ASN A 41 -24.61 33.34 16.52
CA ASN A 41 -23.84 32.48 15.63
C ASN A 41 -23.29 33.25 14.42
N GLU A 42 -24.08 34.16 13.84
CA GLU A 42 -23.62 35.03 12.76
C GLU A 42 -22.51 35.99 13.23
N LEU A 43 -22.63 36.59 14.43
CA LEU A 43 -21.61 37.47 15.01
C LEU A 43 -20.33 36.71 15.38
N GLN A 44 -20.45 35.47 15.84
CA GLN A 44 -19.32 34.58 16.13
C GLN A 44 -18.62 34.16 14.84
N GLY A 45 -19.37 33.85 13.77
CA GLY A 45 -18.81 33.56 12.44
C GLY A 45 -18.08 34.75 11.82
N LEU A 46 -18.47 35.97 12.18
CA LEU A 46 -17.77 37.21 11.82
C LEU A 46 -16.57 37.52 12.72
N GLY A 47 -16.33 36.72 13.77
CA GLY A 47 -15.24 36.94 14.72
C GLY A 47 -15.44 38.14 15.65
N ALA A 48 -16.64 38.74 15.69
CA ALA A 48 -16.96 39.90 16.54
C ALA A 48 -17.13 39.52 18.02
N ILE A 49 -17.56 38.28 18.27
CA ILE A 49 -17.72 37.72 19.62
C ILE A 49 -17.12 36.32 19.70
N ARG A 50 -16.74 35.90 20.90
CA ARG A 50 -16.30 34.53 21.21
C ARG A 50 -17.11 33.96 22.37
N LEU A 51 -17.28 32.64 22.36
CA LEU A 51 -17.89 31.92 23.47
C LEU A 51 -16.83 31.64 24.54
N VAL A 52 -17.12 32.00 25.79
CA VAL A 52 -16.27 31.72 26.95
C VAL A 52 -16.97 30.68 27.82
N GLU A 53 -16.31 29.54 27.99
CA GLU A 53 -16.75 28.49 28.90
C GLU A 53 -16.28 28.85 30.32
N SER A 54 -17.23 29.03 31.25
CA SER A 54 -16.87 29.25 32.65
C SER A 54 -16.56 27.92 33.33
N GLU A 55 -15.47 27.85 34.08
CA GLU A 55 -15.06 26.63 34.81
C GLU A 55 -16.05 26.25 35.91
N TYR A 56 -16.82 27.21 36.43
CA TYR A 56 -17.72 27.02 37.56
C TYR A 56 -19.16 26.62 37.18
N ALA A 57 -19.55 26.73 35.90
CA ALA A 57 -20.90 26.37 35.46
C ALA A 57 -20.95 25.89 34.01
N LYS A 58 -20.65 24.59 33.78
CA LYS A 58 -20.74 23.91 32.46
C LYS A 58 -22.06 24.12 31.69
N LYS A 59 -23.13 24.56 32.36
CA LYS A 59 -24.46 24.74 31.77
C LYS A 59 -24.66 26.15 31.17
N TRP A 60 -23.84 27.15 31.51
CA TRP A 60 -24.04 28.55 31.15
C TRP A 60 -22.99 29.00 30.15
N LYS A 61 -23.47 29.46 28.99
CA LYS A 61 -22.65 29.93 27.86
C LYS A 61 -22.59 31.44 27.90
N HIS A 62 -21.38 31.98 28.08
CA HIS A 62 -21.12 33.42 28.12
C HIS A 62 -20.46 33.87 26.80
N TYR A 63 -20.84 35.03 26.30
CA TYR A 63 -20.27 35.62 25.09
C TYR A 63 -19.45 36.86 25.45
N GLU A 64 -18.22 36.96 24.93
CA GLU A 64 -17.36 38.13 25.08
C GLU A 64 -17.07 38.77 23.73
N LEU A 65 -16.85 40.09 23.72
CA LEU A 65 -16.30 40.77 22.55
C LEU A 65 -14.88 40.26 22.27
N ASN A 66 -14.58 40.02 21.00
CA ASN A 66 -13.22 39.68 20.61
C ASN A 66 -12.36 40.96 20.61
N THR A 67 -11.32 41.03 21.46
CA THR A 67 -10.48 42.22 21.63
C THR A 67 -9.67 42.60 20.39
N GLY A 68 -9.58 41.72 19.39
CA GLY A 68 -9.00 42.01 18.07
C GLY A 68 -9.97 42.64 17.06
N PHE A 69 -11.24 42.83 17.43
CA PHE A 69 -12.25 43.46 16.59
C PHE A 69 -12.36 44.96 16.92
N GLU A 70 -11.30 45.73 16.66
CA GLU A 70 -11.33 47.21 16.67
C GLU A 70 -11.92 47.76 15.35
N GLY A 71 -13.02 47.17 14.90
CA GLY A 71 -13.85 47.76 13.84
C GLY A 71 -14.87 48.70 14.47
N GLU A 72 -14.81 49.98 14.11
CA GLU A 72 -15.72 51.05 14.52
C GLU A 72 -17.13 50.58 14.89
N PHE A 73 -17.57 50.91 16.11
CA PHE A 73 -18.95 50.69 16.57
C PHE A 73 -19.97 51.38 15.63
N PRO A 74 -21.20 50.86 15.51
CA PRO A 74 -22.11 51.10 14.39
C PRO A 74 -22.85 52.45 14.41
N GLU A 75 -22.35 53.47 15.10
CA GLU A 75 -22.87 54.83 14.92
C GLU A 75 -22.49 55.40 13.53
N THR A 76 -21.37 54.97 12.95
CA THR A 76 -20.91 55.45 11.63
C THR A 76 -21.53 54.71 10.43
N ILE A 77 -22.08 53.50 10.63
CA ILE A 77 -22.71 52.73 9.55
C ILE A 77 -24.10 53.29 9.22
N ALA A 78 -24.85 53.80 10.21
CA ALA A 78 -26.11 54.49 9.97
C ALA A 78 -25.90 55.86 9.27
N ALA A 79 -24.79 56.54 9.56
CA ALA A 79 -24.42 57.82 8.92
C ALA A 79 -24.01 57.65 7.44
N LYS A 80 -23.35 56.53 7.08
CA LYS A 80 -22.94 56.26 5.68
C LYS A 80 -24.08 55.84 4.74
N ILE A 81 -25.23 55.40 5.26
CA ILE A 81 -26.38 55.01 4.43
C ILE A 81 -27.27 56.22 4.07
N ASN A 82 -27.20 57.32 4.83
CA ASN A 82 -28.01 58.52 4.58
C ASN A 82 -27.36 59.54 3.63
N TYR A 83 -26.15 59.30 3.12
CA TYR A 83 -25.44 60.26 2.27
C TYR A 83 -25.71 60.15 0.76
N SER A 84 -26.54 59.19 0.32
CA SER A 84 -26.79 58.93 -1.10
C SER A 84 -28.16 59.42 -1.57
N ARG A 85 -28.47 60.72 -1.42
CA ARG A 85 -29.66 61.28 -2.09
C ARG A 85 -29.55 62.69 -2.68
N GLY A 86 -28.37 63.31 -2.74
CA GLY A 86 -28.27 64.61 -3.39
C GLY A 86 -26.85 65.00 -3.80
N SER A 87 -26.43 64.63 -5.01
CA SER A 87 -25.67 65.50 -5.93
C SER A 87 -25.19 64.68 -7.13
N LYS A 88 -25.74 64.92 -8.33
CA LYS A 88 -25.51 64.12 -9.54
C LYS A 88 -24.19 64.42 -10.28
N SER A 89 -23.18 65.08 -9.71
CA SER A 89 -22.01 65.51 -10.52
C SER A 89 -20.61 65.33 -9.93
N LYS A 90 -20.43 64.57 -8.82
CA LYS A 90 -19.08 64.34 -8.25
C LYS A 90 -18.62 62.88 -8.18
N TYR A 91 -19.39 61.92 -8.69
CA TYR A 91 -19.13 60.49 -8.49
C TYR A 91 -18.29 59.76 -9.54
N ALA A 92 -17.83 60.44 -10.60
CA ALA A 92 -16.92 59.82 -11.57
C ALA A 92 -15.58 59.40 -10.93
N PHE A 93 -15.08 60.19 -9.97
CA PHE A 93 -13.80 59.92 -9.29
C PHE A 93 -13.92 58.91 -8.13
N ALA A 94 -15.03 58.95 -7.39
CA ALA A 94 -15.28 58.01 -6.29
C ALA A 94 -15.59 56.59 -6.78
N GLY A 95 -16.28 56.46 -7.93
CA GLY A 95 -16.51 55.15 -8.57
C GLY A 95 -15.20 54.47 -8.99
N PHE A 96 -14.25 55.25 -9.51
CA PHE A 96 -12.94 54.73 -9.91
C PHE A 96 -12.11 54.26 -8.71
N LEU A 97 -12.14 54.99 -7.58
CA LEU A 97 -11.44 54.58 -6.35
C LEU A 97 -12.03 53.34 -5.69
N ILE A 98 -13.36 53.15 -5.75
CA ILE A 98 -14.00 51.94 -5.22
C ILE A 98 -13.68 50.73 -6.12
N ILE A 99 -13.69 50.90 -7.44
CA ILE A 99 -13.30 49.82 -8.37
C ILE A 99 -11.81 49.50 -8.21
N ALA A 100 -10.93 50.50 -8.04
CA ALA A 100 -9.51 50.28 -7.79
C ALA A 100 -9.24 49.64 -6.42
N ALA A 101 -10.00 49.98 -5.37
CA ALA A 101 -9.89 49.35 -4.06
C ALA A 101 -10.40 47.91 -4.08
N ILE A 102 -11.50 47.61 -4.80
CA ILE A 102 -12.01 46.26 -5.00
C ILE A 102 -11.03 45.44 -5.85
N ALA A 103 -10.49 46.01 -6.94
CA ALA A 103 -9.48 45.36 -7.76
C ALA A 103 -8.16 45.15 -7.00
N GLY A 104 -7.77 46.09 -6.14
CA GLY A 104 -6.62 45.97 -5.24
C GLY A 104 -6.83 44.89 -4.17
N LEU A 105 -8.02 44.81 -3.58
CA LEU A 105 -8.37 43.77 -2.60
C LEU A 105 -8.49 42.38 -3.25
N LEU A 106 -8.99 42.30 -4.49
CA LEU A 106 -8.97 41.08 -5.30
C LEU A 106 -7.55 40.71 -5.76
N ALA A 107 -6.68 41.67 -6.09
CA ALA A 107 -5.28 41.42 -6.40
C ALA A 107 -4.50 40.95 -5.15
N LEU A 108 -4.82 41.46 -3.96
CA LEU A 108 -4.27 41.03 -2.67
C LEU A 108 -4.79 39.66 -2.21
N SER A 109 -5.96 39.22 -2.69
CA SER A 109 -6.46 37.86 -2.47
C SER A 109 -5.70 36.78 -3.28
N GLY A 110 -4.83 37.21 -4.21
CA GLY A 110 -4.09 36.33 -5.12
C GLY A 110 -2.84 35.65 -4.56
N SER A 111 -2.52 35.76 -3.26
CA SER A 111 -1.26 35.19 -2.75
C SER A 111 -1.30 34.73 -1.28
N PHE A 112 -2.39 34.09 -0.85
CA PHE A 112 -2.25 33.12 0.24
C PHE A 112 -1.40 31.96 -0.29
N HIS A 113 -0.07 32.08 -0.13
CA HIS A 113 0.88 31.00 -0.32
C HIS A 113 0.36 29.81 0.48
N SER A 114 -0.20 28.80 -0.18
CA SER A 114 -0.73 27.65 0.53
C SER A 114 0.45 27.01 1.25
N ALA A 115 0.42 27.06 2.59
CA ALA A 115 1.51 26.59 3.43
C ALA A 115 1.87 25.16 3.06
N SER A 116 3.16 24.82 3.03
CA SER A 116 3.57 23.43 2.92
C SER A 116 3.46 22.71 4.27
N ALA A 117 3.16 21.42 4.23
CA ALA A 117 3.18 20.54 5.39
C ALA A 117 4.33 19.54 5.29
N ASN A 118 4.93 19.21 6.43
CA ASN A 118 5.89 18.12 6.54
C ASN A 118 5.12 16.82 6.71
N VAL A 119 5.23 15.94 5.73
CA VAL A 119 4.56 14.65 5.67
C VAL A 119 5.59 13.56 5.97
N PRO A 120 5.61 13.00 7.18
CA PRO A 120 6.48 11.86 7.49
C PRO A 120 6.00 10.61 6.74
N ILE A 121 6.97 9.80 6.32
CA ILE A 121 6.77 8.54 5.63
C ILE A 121 7.33 7.46 6.54
N ALA A 122 6.43 6.63 7.09
CA ALA A 122 6.78 5.52 7.96
C ALA A 122 6.60 4.20 7.23
N ILE A 123 7.42 3.21 7.60
CA ILE A 123 7.27 1.82 7.17
C ILE A 123 6.98 0.93 8.37
N THR A 124 6.11 -0.05 8.20
CA THR A 124 5.70 -1.02 9.23
C THR A 124 5.66 -2.43 8.64
N ASP A 125 5.57 -3.39 9.55
CA ASP A 125 5.39 -4.82 9.34
C ASP A 125 6.60 -5.48 8.65
N PRO A 126 7.17 -6.55 9.22
CA PRO A 126 8.26 -7.26 8.59
C PRO A 126 7.77 -8.08 7.38
N PRO A 127 8.66 -8.41 6.44
CA PRO A 127 8.36 -9.44 5.43
C PRO A 127 8.10 -10.81 6.06
N TYR A 128 7.46 -11.70 5.31
CA TYR A 128 7.43 -13.13 5.62
C TYR A 128 8.80 -13.75 5.33
N LEU A 129 9.35 -14.48 6.29
CA LEU A 129 10.75 -14.93 6.27
C LEU A 129 10.87 -16.45 6.43
N PRO A 130 11.90 -17.07 5.83
CA PRO A 130 12.25 -18.45 6.12
C PRO A 130 12.56 -18.67 7.60
N ALA A 131 12.33 -19.89 8.08
CA ALA A 131 12.62 -20.25 9.47
C ALA A 131 14.12 -20.07 9.80
N GLY A 132 14.42 -19.62 11.02
CA GLY A 132 15.79 -19.40 11.48
C GLY A 132 16.41 -18.07 11.01
N THR A 133 15.64 -17.20 10.37
CA THR A 133 16.09 -15.85 10.00
C THR A 133 16.30 -14.99 11.24
N SER A 134 17.49 -14.42 11.39
CA SER A 134 17.88 -13.55 12.50
C SER A 134 17.94 -12.07 12.13
N ALA A 135 18.12 -11.73 10.84
CA ALA A 135 18.12 -10.35 10.37
C ALA A 135 17.77 -10.26 8.87
N VAL A 136 17.15 -9.16 8.45
CA VAL A 136 16.95 -8.79 7.04
C VAL A 136 17.20 -7.31 6.91
N MET A 137 18.28 -6.97 6.21
CA MET A 137 18.72 -5.60 6.03
C MET A 137 18.41 -5.17 4.59
N LEU A 138 17.58 -4.14 4.42
CA LEU A 138 17.26 -3.55 3.13
C LEU A 138 17.87 -2.16 3.03
N ASN A 139 18.70 -1.93 2.02
CA ASN A 139 19.28 -0.63 1.74
C ASN A 139 18.43 0.08 0.70
N TYR A 140 17.89 1.25 1.05
CA TYR A 140 17.14 2.09 0.13
C TYR A 140 17.95 3.32 -0.29
N SER A 141 17.70 3.80 -1.51
CA SER A 141 18.46 4.87 -2.15
C SER A 141 17.66 6.14 -2.41
N SER A 142 16.33 6.02 -2.56
CA SER A 142 15.45 7.16 -2.78
C SER A 142 14.00 6.80 -2.48
N ILE A 143 13.17 7.82 -2.22
CA ILE A 143 11.73 7.70 -2.09
C ILE A 143 11.07 8.74 -2.99
N THR A 144 10.14 8.33 -3.84
CA THR A 144 9.45 9.22 -4.77
C THR A 144 7.96 9.27 -4.45
N ILE A 145 7.39 10.46 -4.32
CA ILE A 145 5.98 10.70 -4.02
C ILE A 145 5.32 11.35 -5.23
N ASN A 146 4.24 10.73 -5.71
CA ASN A 146 3.36 11.30 -6.72
C ASN A 146 2.14 11.92 -6.04
N TYR A 147 1.86 13.18 -6.32
CA TYR A 147 0.74 13.93 -5.74
C TYR A 147 0.12 14.90 -6.74
N THR A 148 -1.11 15.34 -6.48
CA THR A 148 -1.80 16.35 -7.29
C THR A 148 -1.96 17.62 -6.48
N SER A 149 -1.57 18.76 -7.03
CA SER A 149 -1.70 20.09 -6.41
C SER A 149 -2.28 21.07 -7.41
N GLY A 150 -3.42 21.71 -7.08
CA GLY A 150 -4.09 22.64 -7.98
C GLY A 150 -4.52 22.01 -9.30
N GLY A 151 -4.89 20.73 -9.29
CA GLY A 151 -5.30 19.96 -10.48
C GLY A 151 -4.14 19.39 -11.31
N ALA A 152 -2.89 19.77 -11.06
CA ALA A 152 -1.73 19.25 -11.78
C ALA A 152 -1.04 18.10 -11.04
N ASN A 153 -0.66 17.05 -11.76
CA ASN A 153 0.17 15.96 -11.24
C ASN A 153 1.61 16.43 -11.06
N ARG A 154 2.20 16.13 -9.91
CA ARG A 154 3.55 16.49 -9.52
C ARG A 154 4.24 15.30 -8.87
N THR A 155 5.56 15.32 -8.93
CA THR A 155 6.42 14.30 -8.34
C THR A 155 7.51 14.98 -7.52
N ILE A 156 7.77 14.48 -6.32
CA ILE A 156 8.93 14.84 -5.51
C ILE A 156 9.76 13.58 -5.29
N THR A 157 11.06 13.65 -5.56
CA THR A 157 12.02 12.60 -5.23
C THR A 157 12.88 13.04 -4.06
N LEU A 158 12.83 12.26 -2.99
CA LEU A 158 13.65 12.40 -1.81
C LEU A 158 14.87 11.51 -2.00
N ASN A 159 16.06 12.11 -2.13
CA ASN A 159 17.34 11.40 -2.24
C ASN A 159 17.83 10.90 -0.86
N THR A 160 16.91 10.36 -0.07
CA THR A 160 17.21 9.80 1.25
C THR A 160 17.71 8.37 1.08
N THR A 161 18.91 8.10 1.56
CA THR A 161 19.49 6.76 1.63
C THR A 161 19.44 6.24 3.06
N GLY A 162 19.25 4.95 3.24
CA GLY A 162 19.34 4.35 4.57
C GLY A 162 19.22 2.83 4.57
N THR A 163 19.44 2.26 5.75
CA THR A 163 19.31 0.81 5.98
C THR A 163 18.15 0.52 6.91
N LEU A 164 17.26 -0.36 6.45
CA LEU A 164 16.10 -0.83 7.16
C LEU A 164 16.34 -2.27 7.62
N ASP A 165 16.45 -2.47 8.93
CA ASP A 165 16.30 -3.80 9.51
C ASP A 165 14.80 -4.15 9.52
N ALA A 166 14.38 -5.00 8.61
CA ALA A 166 12.99 -5.32 8.39
C ALA A 166 12.38 -6.14 9.54
N LEU A 167 13.17 -6.96 10.26
CA LEU A 167 12.65 -7.68 11.44
C LEU A 167 12.38 -6.73 12.60
N SER A 168 13.07 -5.59 12.66
CA SER A 168 12.82 -4.58 13.70
C SER A 168 11.48 -3.85 13.56
N LEU A 169 10.70 -4.14 12.52
CA LEU A 169 9.37 -3.59 12.27
C LEU A 169 8.22 -4.40 12.92
N VAL A 170 8.51 -5.52 13.59
CA VAL A 170 7.47 -6.28 14.30
C VAL A 170 6.80 -5.39 15.32
N ASN A 171 5.51 -5.07 15.12
CA ASN A 171 4.71 -4.18 15.97
C ASN A 171 5.31 -2.76 16.15
N VAL A 172 6.10 -2.30 15.18
CA VAL A 172 6.79 -1.01 15.25
C VAL A 172 6.79 -0.38 13.86
N SER A 173 6.47 0.91 13.80
CA SER A 173 6.71 1.70 12.59
C SER A 173 7.99 2.53 12.72
N ARG A 174 8.69 2.71 11.59
CA ARG A 174 9.91 3.51 11.51
C ARG A 174 9.78 4.58 10.44
N ILE A 175 10.09 5.82 10.81
CA ILE A 175 10.13 6.92 9.85
C ILE A 175 11.39 6.77 8.97
N ILE A 176 11.18 6.67 7.66
CA ILE A 176 12.26 6.50 6.67
C ILE A 176 12.53 7.78 5.87
N ALA A 177 11.58 8.71 5.80
CA ALA A 177 11.80 10.05 5.25
C ALA A 177 10.69 11.03 5.69
N THR A 178 10.91 12.31 5.43
CA THR A 178 9.89 13.37 5.56
C THR A 178 9.86 14.21 4.29
N ALA A 179 8.68 14.44 3.73
CA ALA A 179 8.49 15.25 2.53
C ALA A 179 7.82 16.58 2.84
N ASN A 180 8.27 17.66 2.21
CA ASN A 180 7.57 18.94 2.28
C ASN A 180 6.59 19.03 1.10
N ILE A 181 5.28 18.93 1.36
CA ILE A 181 4.23 18.91 0.34
C ILE A 181 3.25 20.04 0.59
N LYS A 182 2.86 20.77 -0.48
CA LYS A 182 1.90 21.89 -0.39
C LYS A 182 0.58 21.43 0.24
N SER A 183 0.09 22.15 1.25
CA SER A 183 -1.22 21.87 1.87
C SER A 183 -2.34 21.99 0.83
N GLY A 184 -3.34 21.11 0.93
CA GLY A 184 -4.38 20.95 -0.07
C GLY A 184 -4.05 19.96 -1.20
N SER A 185 -2.82 19.44 -1.26
CA SER A 185 -2.44 18.42 -2.25
C SER A 185 -3.09 17.07 -1.98
N LYS A 186 -3.33 16.25 -3.00
CA LYS A 186 -3.74 14.84 -2.86
C LYS A 186 -2.55 13.93 -3.15
N ILE A 187 -2.19 13.05 -2.22
CA ILE A 187 -1.13 12.06 -2.45
C ILE A 187 -1.73 10.89 -3.25
N ASN A 188 -1.11 10.56 -4.37
CA ASN A 188 -1.58 9.53 -5.29
C ASN A 188 -0.82 8.21 -5.11
N GLY A 189 0.47 8.28 -4.84
CA GLY A 189 1.31 7.10 -4.70
C GLY A 189 2.69 7.41 -4.16
N VAL A 190 3.34 6.38 -3.63
CA VAL A 190 4.71 6.45 -3.14
C VAL A 190 5.49 5.29 -3.75
N SER A 191 6.75 5.55 -4.08
CA SER A 191 7.69 4.49 -4.43
C SER A 191 8.97 4.56 -3.62
N ILE A 192 9.48 3.41 -3.20
CA ILE A 192 10.77 3.25 -2.54
C ILE A 192 11.72 2.54 -3.50
N ASN A 193 12.95 3.02 -3.63
CA ASN A 193 13.99 2.36 -4.41
C ASN A 193 14.95 1.59 -3.47
N ILE A 194 14.88 0.27 -3.46
CA ILE A 194 15.79 -0.62 -2.73
C ILE A 194 16.99 -0.95 -3.62
N SER A 195 18.18 -0.53 -3.19
CA SER A 195 19.43 -0.72 -3.93
C SER A 195 20.03 -2.11 -3.72
N SER A 196 19.89 -2.67 -2.51
CA SER A 196 20.43 -3.98 -2.12
C SER A 196 19.77 -4.47 -0.84
N GLY A 197 19.98 -5.75 -0.52
CA GLY A 197 19.60 -6.29 0.77
C GLY A 197 20.41 -7.52 1.15
N SER A 198 20.32 -7.92 2.41
CA SER A 198 20.90 -9.16 2.92
C SER A 198 19.97 -9.80 3.94
N ILE A 199 20.08 -11.12 4.08
CA ILE A 199 19.36 -11.93 5.06
C ILE A 199 20.36 -12.75 5.85
N SER A 200 20.19 -12.82 7.17
CA SER A 200 20.99 -13.69 8.03
C SER A 200 20.12 -14.83 8.53
N ILE A 201 20.56 -16.07 8.31
CA ILE A 201 19.86 -17.29 8.73
C ILE A 201 20.87 -18.17 9.46
N GLY A 202 20.61 -18.48 10.73
CA GLY A 202 21.61 -19.07 11.60
C GLY A 202 22.86 -18.19 11.71
N ASN A 203 24.02 -18.74 11.36
CA ASN A 203 25.33 -18.05 11.42
C ASN A 203 25.82 -17.51 10.07
N SER A 204 24.99 -17.60 9.02
CA SER A 204 25.35 -17.21 7.66
C SER A 204 24.56 -15.99 7.22
N THR A 205 25.20 -15.10 6.46
CA THR A 205 24.56 -13.95 5.80
C THR A 205 24.61 -14.12 4.29
N TYR A 206 23.45 -13.97 3.66
CA TYR A 206 23.25 -14.11 2.22
C TYR A 206 22.84 -12.77 1.62
N ALA A 207 23.34 -12.46 0.43
CA ALA A 207 22.83 -11.34 -0.35
C ALA A 207 21.41 -11.66 -0.82
N LEU A 208 20.50 -10.70 -0.68
CA LEU A 208 19.15 -10.81 -1.22
C LEU A 208 19.14 -10.42 -2.70
N ALA A 209 18.60 -11.31 -3.52
CA ALA A 209 18.29 -11.04 -4.90
C ALA A 209 16.99 -10.22 -4.96
N ILE A 210 17.05 -9.00 -5.47
CA ILE A 210 15.91 -8.06 -5.49
C ILE A 210 15.52 -7.84 -6.95
N PRO A 211 14.45 -8.50 -7.45
CA PRO A 211 14.14 -8.51 -8.88
C PRO A 211 13.74 -7.12 -9.37
N VAL A 212 12.91 -6.46 -8.58
CA VAL A 212 12.39 -5.11 -8.84
C VAL A 212 13.06 -4.18 -7.86
N LYS A 213 13.77 -3.14 -8.29
CA LYS A 213 14.40 -2.22 -7.33
C LYS A 213 13.46 -1.12 -6.86
N ARG A 214 12.43 -0.80 -7.64
CA ARG A 214 11.48 0.27 -7.34
C ARG A 214 10.11 -0.29 -6.95
N PHE A 215 9.76 -0.17 -5.68
CA PHE A 215 8.46 -0.61 -5.18
C PHE A 215 7.50 0.56 -5.24
N TYR A 216 6.47 0.50 -6.07
CA TYR A 216 5.42 1.52 -6.10
C TYR A 216 4.15 1.01 -5.44
N THR A 217 3.48 1.90 -4.70
CA THR A 217 2.15 1.66 -4.18
C THR A 217 1.28 2.90 -4.33
N LYS A 218 0.00 2.69 -4.64
CA LYS A 218 -1.00 3.75 -4.58
C LYS A 218 -1.30 4.03 -3.12
N VAL A 219 -1.34 5.30 -2.74
CA VAL A 219 -1.75 5.66 -1.37
C VAL A 219 -3.28 5.68 -1.30
N VAL A 220 -3.82 4.85 -0.42
CA VAL A 220 -5.25 4.74 -0.15
C VAL A 220 -5.61 5.69 1.00
N GLY A 221 -6.68 6.46 0.80
CA GLY A 221 -7.18 7.42 1.78
C GLY A 221 -7.89 8.59 1.12
N ASN A 222 -8.90 9.12 1.78
CA ASN A 222 -9.59 10.32 1.34
C ASN A 222 -9.06 11.53 2.09
N GLY A 223 -8.70 12.56 1.33
CA GLY A 223 -8.40 13.90 1.83
C GLY A 223 -7.12 14.47 1.25
N THR A 224 -6.77 15.63 1.79
CA THR A 224 -5.68 16.47 1.28
C THR A 224 -4.64 16.69 2.36
N VAL A 225 -3.41 16.90 1.92
CA VAL A 225 -2.26 17.19 2.75
C VAL A 225 -2.58 18.40 3.62
N ASN A 226 -2.34 18.26 4.92
CA ASN A 226 -2.46 19.28 5.95
C ASN A 226 -1.35 19.06 6.99
N SER A 227 -1.32 19.87 8.05
CA SER A 227 -0.29 19.81 9.10
C SER A 227 -0.20 18.48 9.87
N SER A 228 -1.22 17.62 9.76
CA SER A 228 -1.29 16.33 10.45
C SER A 228 -1.10 15.14 9.51
N THR A 229 -0.88 15.37 8.22
CA THR A 229 -0.82 14.28 7.23
C THR A 229 0.47 13.48 7.37
N SER A 230 0.35 12.15 7.29
CA SER A 230 1.44 11.18 7.30
C SER A 230 1.16 10.08 6.27
N ILE A 231 2.20 9.39 5.82
CA ILE A 231 2.07 8.21 4.96
C ILE A 231 2.61 7.00 5.73
N LEU A 232 1.78 5.97 5.84
CA LEU A 232 2.18 4.67 6.36
C LEU A 232 2.34 3.70 5.21
N LEU A 233 3.48 3.02 5.17
CA LEU A 233 3.79 1.99 4.20
C LEU A 233 3.88 0.64 4.92
N ASP A 234 3.03 -0.30 4.55
CA ASP A 234 3.07 -1.67 5.05
C ASP A 234 3.90 -2.53 4.10
N LEU A 235 4.96 -3.12 4.64
CA LEU A 235 5.90 -3.98 3.93
C LEU A 235 5.49 -5.46 4.04
N SER A 236 4.40 -5.83 3.36
CA SER A 236 3.92 -7.23 3.32
C SER A 236 4.71 -8.12 2.35
N SER A 237 6.02 -7.90 2.23
CA SER A 237 6.92 -8.59 1.29
C SER A 237 7.21 -10.03 1.74
N VAL A 238 7.79 -10.84 0.86
CA VAL A 238 8.16 -12.24 1.18
C VAL A 238 9.60 -12.50 0.76
N VAL A 239 10.38 -13.16 1.61
CA VAL A 239 11.69 -13.71 1.20
C VAL A 239 11.53 -15.19 0.88
N VAL A 240 11.88 -15.56 -0.35
CA VAL A 240 11.83 -16.95 -0.83
C VAL A 240 13.24 -17.47 -1.07
N PRO A 241 13.56 -18.68 -0.60
CA PRO A 241 14.85 -19.29 -0.87
C PRO A 241 14.85 -19.87 -2.29
N TYR A 242 15.96 -19.72 -3.02
CA TYR A 242 16.17 -20.22 -4.39
C TYR A 242 17.60 -20.72 -4.55
N PHE A 243 17.85 -21.56 -5.56
CA PHE A 243 19.20 -22.00 -5.91
C PHE A 243 19.57 -21.34 -7.22
N SER A 244 20.58 -20.47 -7.19
CA SER A 244 21.08 -19.91 -8.44
C SER A 244 21.62 -21.04 -9.31
N ASN A 245 22.52 -21.87 -8.79
CA ASN A 245 23.07 -22.98 -9.56
C ASN A 245 22.74 -24.33 -8.93
N TYR A 246 21.87 -25.09 -9.58
CA TYR A 246 21.48 -26.44 -9.14
C TYR A 246 22.67 -27.39 -8.95
N SER A 247 23.74 -27.23 -9.73
CA SER A 247 24.91 -28.12 -9.69
C SER A 247 25.77 -27.93 -8.44
N ASN A 248 25.74 -26.76 -7.81
CA ASN A 248 26.56 -26.46 -6.63
C ASN A 248 25.75 -26.39 -5.31
N GLY A 249 24.40 -26.42 -5.39
CA GLY A 249 23.51 -26.40 -4.23
C GLY A 249 23.67 -25.17 -3.34
N THR A 250 24.18 -24.06 -3.87
CA THR A 250 24.38 -22.83 -3.10
C THR A 250 23.03 -22.17 -2.86
N GLU A 251 22.59 -22.19 -1.61
CA GLU A 251 21.36 -21.55 -1.19
C GLU A 251 21.46 -20.03 -1.38
N SER A 252 20.46 -19.46 -2.04
CA SER A 252 20.31 -18.03 -2.30
C SER A 252 18.90 -17.60 -1.87
N PHE A 253 18.67 -16.29 -1.71
CA PHE A 253 17.39 -15.79 -1.22
C PHE A 253 16.95 -14.60 -2.07
N ALA A 254 15.69 -14.60 -2.47
CA ALA A 254 15.11 -13.54 -3.26
C ALA A 254 14.05 -12.79 -2.44
N PHE A 255 14.14 -11.46 -2.44
CA PHE A 255 13.16 -10.59 -1.80
C PHE A 255 12.06 -10.26 -2.83
N MET A 256 10.86 -10.78 -2.59
CA MET A 256 9.66 -10.49 -3.39
C MET A 256 8.93 -9.30 -2.77
N PRO A 257 9.02 -8.11 -3.39
CA PRO A 257 8.50 -6.91 -2.77
C PRO A 257 6.99 -6.81 -2.88
N LYS A 258 6.39 -6.33 -1.80
CA LYS A 258 5.00 -5.92 -1.73
C LYS A 258 4.89 -4.77 -0.75
N LEU A 259 4.23 -3.71 -1.19
CA LEU A 259 4.10 -2.46 -0.45
C LEU A 259 2.65 -1.97 -0.54
N SER A 260 2.05 -1.66 0.60
CA SER A 260 0.72 -1.05 0.68
C SER A 260 0.85 0.34 1.28
N GLY A 261 0.24 1.36 0.66
CA GLY A 261 0.33 2.75 1.13
C GLY A 261 -0.99 3.27 1.68
N PHE A 262 -0.93 3.89 2.87
CA PHE A 262 -2.09 4.47 3.52
C PHE A 262 -1.82 5.93 3.93
N LEU A 263 -2.85 6.78 3.78
CA LEU A 263 -2.82 8.15 4.27
C LEU A 263 -3.28 8.15 5.73
N GLY A 264 -2.40 8.55 6.66
CA GLY A 264 -2.70 8.72 8.07
C GLY A 264 -2.85 10.20 8.44
N TYR A 265 -3.69 10.50 9.42
CA TYR A 265 -3.76 11.83 10.05
C TYR A 265 -3.35 11.71 11.52
N ALA A 266 -2.17 12.23 11.86
CA ALA A 266 -1.68 12.28 13.23
C ALA A 266 -2.37 13.42 13.99
N ASN A 267 -2.69 13.22 15.26
CA ASN A 267 -3.00 14.35 16.14
C ASN A 267 -1.71 15.17 16.37
N ARG A 268 -1.77 16.51 16.35
CA ARG A 268 -0.60 17.42 16.34
C ARG A 268 0.39 17.19 17.49
N THR A 269 -0.05 16.58 18.59
CA THR A 269 0.79 16.22 19.74
C THR A 269 1.78 15.08 19.47
N TRP A 270 1.71 14.39 18.33
CA TRP A 270 2.50 13.18 18.06
C TRP A 270 3.77 13.41 17.22
N ILE A 271 3.93 14.58 16.58
CA ILE A 271 5.00 14.84 15.57
C ILE A 271 6.07 15.84 16.07
N SER A 272 5.87 16.44 17.25
CA SER A 272 6.87 17.27 17.94
C SER A 272 7.33 16.44 19.13
N GLU A 273 8.50 15.82 19.14
CA GLU A 273 9.80 16.45 19.35
C GLU A 273 10.92 15.54 18.80
N ASN A 274 11.90 16.12 18.08
CA ASN A 274 13.15 15.49 17.60
C ASN A 274 13.03 14.43 16.47
N ASN A 275 12.58 14.88 15.29
CA ASN A 275 12.71 14.13 14.04
C ASN A 275 14.18 14.08 13.55
N THR A 276 14.98 13.18 14.11
CA THR A 276 16.16 12.63 13.43
C THR A 276 15.70 11.46 12.55
N ASN A 277 16.16 11.39 11.30
CA ASN A 277 15.94 10.23 10.43
C ASN A 277 16.26 8.93 11.21
N GLY A 278 15.27 8.04 11.35
CA GLY A 278 15.45 6.74 12.01
C GLY A 278 14.86 6.58 13.41
N SER A 279 14.01 7.48 13.90
CA SER A 279 13.25 7.26 15.14
C SER A 279 12.34 6.03 15.00
N LYS A 280 12.50 5.07 15.94
CA LYS A 280 11.64 3.90 16.09
C LYS A 280 10.49 4.29 17.02
N LYS A 281 9.24 3.96 16.67
CA LYS A 281 8.11 4.15 17.58
C LYS A 281 7.41 2.82 17.85
N ALA A 282 7.58 2.31 19.07
CA ALA A 282 6.82 1.17 19.54
C ALA A 282 5.35 1.58 19.71
N PHE A 283 4.44 0.77 19.18
CA PHE A 283 3.03 0.91 19.52
C PHE A 283 2.83 0.28 20.91
N SER A 284 2.30 1.05 21.86
CA SER A 284 1.80 0.45 23.11
C SER A 284 0.43 -0.16 22.84
N ASP A 285 0.03 -1.18 23.60
CA ASP A 285 -1.29 -1.84 23.45
C ASP A 285 -2.48 -0.85 23.52
N ASN A 286 -2.25 0.36 24.09
CA ASN A 286 -3.23 1.45 24.19
C ASN A 286 -2.91 2.68 23.31
N GLU A 287 -1.70 2.77 22.76
CA GLU A 287 -1.28 3.79 21.78
C GLU A 287 -1.35 3.21 20.37
N SER A 288 -2.52 2.72 20.00
CA SER A 288 -2.81 2.35 18.62
C SER A 288 -3.08 3.63 17.82
N MET A 289 -2.34 3.85 16.73
CA MET A 289 -2.98 4.43 15.55
C MET A 289 -3.98 3.34 15.15
N PRO A 290 -5.29 3.52 15.37
CA PRO A 290 -6.25 2.42 15.39
C PRO A 290 -6.11 1.59 14.11
N LEU A 291 -5.48 0.41 14.22
CA LEU A 291 -5.28 -0.51 13.10
C LEU A 291 -6.66 -0.95 12.58
N ASP A 292 -7.68 -0.94 13.43
CA ASP A 292 -9.10 -1.10 13.13
C ASP A 292 -9.66 -0.01 12.20
N LYS A 293 -9.07 1.20 12.17
CA LYS A 293 -9.39 2.21 11.14
C LYS A 293 -8.67 1.99 9.81
N PHE A 294 -7.62 1.15 9.80
CA PHE A 294 -6.95 0.70 8.57
C PHE A 294 -7.48 -0.66 8.07
N ALA A 295 -8.11 -1.46 8.94
CA ALA A 295 -8.59 -2.82 8.68
C ALA A 295 -9.80 -2.92 7.74
N GLY A 296 -10.32 -1.79 7.26
CA GLY A 296 -11.35 -1.76 6.23
C GLY A 296 -10.80 -2.14 4.85
N LYS A 297 -10.77 -3.45 4.55
CA LYS A 297 -10.41 -4.10 3.28
C LYS A 297 -8.99 -4.66 3.17
N ALA A 298 -8.53 -5.35 4.20
CA ALA A 298 -7.39 -6.27 4.10
C ALA A 298 -7.70 -7.59 3.34
N ALA A 299 -8.86 -7.68 2.68
CA ALA A 299 -9.24 -8.78 1.82
C ALA A 299 -8.91 -8.44 0.36
N LEU A 300 -8.07 -9.28 -0.25
CA LEU A 300 -7.53 -9.26 -1.63
C LEU A 300 -6.30 -8.37 -1.85
N PHE A 301 -5.14 -8.87 -1.42
CA PHE A 301 -3.84 -8.27 -1.70
C PHE A 301 -3.02 -9.06 -2.73
N PHE A 302 -3.43 -8.98 -3.99
CA PHE A 302 -2.51 -8.73 -5.09
C PHE A 302 -2.86 -7.31 -5.51
N SER A 303 -1.93 -6.34 -5.46
CA SER A 303 -2.25 -5.02 -6.02
C SER A 303 -2.55 -5.27 -7.49
N GLU A 304 -3.80 -5.10 -7.92
CA GLU A 304 -4.19 -5.27 -9.32
C GLU A 304 -3.34 -4.31 -10.14
N SER A 305 -2.23 -4.84 -10.67
CA SER A 305 -1.42 -4.10 -11.59
C SER A 305 -2.37 -3.67 -12.71
N GLY A 306 -2.18 -2.47 -13.26
CA GLY A 306 -2.93 -2.08 -14.45
C GLY A 306 -2.78 -3.14 -15.56
N VAL A 307 -1.70 -3.91 -15.55
CA VAL A 307 -1.44 -5.00 -16.47
C VAL A 307 -2.25 -6.25 -16.08
N LYS A 308 -2.94 -6.81 -17.06
CA LYS A 308 -3.63 -8.10 -17.00
C LYS A 308 -3.04 -9.01 -18.06
N VAL A 309 -2.98 -10.32 -17.79
CA VAL A 309 -2.72 -11.29 -18.86
C VAL A 309 -4.02 -11.47 -19.65
N ALA A 310 -3.98 -11.12 -20.92
CA ALA A 310 -5.11 -11.26 -21.83
C ALA A 310 -5.22 -12.68 -22.39
N ASN A 311 -4.08 -13.30 -22.66
CA ASN A 311 -3.99 -14.67 -23.15
C ASN A 311 -2.58 -15.21 -22.87
N ALA A 312 -2.46 -16.52 -22.69
CA ALA A 312 -1.18 -17.20 -22.71
C ALA A 312 -1.31 -18.47 -23.55
N SER A 313 -0.29 -18.75 -24.36
CA SER A 313 -0.27 -19.97 -25.16
C SER A 313 1.15 -20.50 -25.26
N ILE A 314 1.24 -21.83 -25.23
CA ILE A 314 2.46 -22.57 -25.47
C ILE A 314 2.22 -23.37 -26.74
N VAL A 315 3.06 -23.15 -27.76
CA VAL A 315 2.96 -23.83 -29.05
C VAL A 315 4.26 -24.56 -29.32
N GLN A 316 4.17 -25.89 -29.42
CA GLN A 316 5.26 -26.73 -29.89
C GLN A 316 5.32 -26.67 -31.42
N ASN A 317 6.44 -26.22 -31.99
CA ASN A 317 6.61 -26.13 -33.43
C ASN A 317 7.95 -26.74 -33.84
N GLY A 318 7.91 -27.95 -34.41
CA GLY A 318 9.09 -28.60 -34.99
C GLY A 318 10.24 -28.88 -34.01
N GLY A 319 9.93 -29.18 -32.75
CA GLY A 319 10.93 -29.44 -31.70
C GLY A 319 11.48 -28.19 -31.01
N ASN A 320 10.87 -27.02 -31.22
CA ASN A 320 11.06 -25.87 -30.35
C ASN A 320 9.71 -25.53 -29.70
N GLU A 321 9.73 -25.26 -28.39
CA GLU A 321 8.56 -24.78 -27.68
C GLU A 321 8.56 -23.25 -27.61
N ASN A 322 7.47 -22.64 -28.10
CA ASN A 322 7.29 -21.21 -28.05
C ASN A 322 6.25 -20.85 -26.99
N VAL A 323 6.67 -20.13 -25.97
CA VAL A 323 5.77 -19.53 -24.97
C VAL A 323 5.42 -18.13 -25.43
N SER A 324 4.13 -17.80 -25.40
CA SER A 324 3.62 -16.47 -25.70
C SER A 324 2.64 -16.00 -24.62
N ILE A 325 2.88 -14.82 -24.07
CA ILE A 325 2.10 -14.25 -22.98
C ILE A 325 1.65 -12.86 -23.42
N SER A 326 0.36 -12.70 -23.68
CA SER A 326 -0.25 -11.44 -24.09
C SER A 326 -0.72 -10.67 -22.87
N LEU A 327 -0.28 -9.44 -22.75
CA LEU A 327 -0.52 -8.53 -21.64
C LEU A 327 -1.30 -7.32 -22.12
N ILE A 328 -2.27 -6.84 -21.34
CA ILE A 328 -3.00 -5.59 -21.56
C ILE A 328 -2.83 -4.68 -20.35
N ASN A 329 -2.38 -3.45 -20.57
CA ASN A 329 -2.36 -2.44 -19.51
C ASN A 329 -3.71 -1.69 -19.46
N THR A 330 -4.59 -2.14 -18.57
CA THR A 330 -5.86 -1.50 -18.20
C THR A 330 -5.72 -0.32 -17.24
N GLY A 331 -4.51 -0.03 -16.74
CA GLY A 331 -4.24 1.09 -15.85
C GLY A 331 -4.06 2.42 -16.59
N ASN A 332 -4.17 3.53 -15.85
CA ASN A 332 -4.00 4.89 -16.37
C ASN A 332 -2.54 5.37 -16.42
N ASN A 333 -1.59 4.53 -15.97
CA ASN A 333 -0.17 4.86 -15.91
C ASN A 333 0.63 3.88 -16.76
N ILE A 334 1.82 4.32 -17.19
CA ILE A 334 2.81 3.41 -17.76
C ILE A 334 3.15 2.35 -16.70
N ALA A 335 3.13 1.08 -17.09
CA ALA A 335 3.56 -0.05 -16.28
C ALA A 335 4.77 -0.68 -16.93
N GLU A 336 5.88 -0.78 -16.22
CA GLU A 336 7.07 -1.46 -16.71
C GLU A 336 6.98 -2.94 -16.32
N VAL A 337 6.94 -3.83 -17.29
CA VAL A 337 6.95 -5.28 -17.04
C VAL A 337 8.39 -5.72 -16.92
N GLU A 338 8.77 -6.25 -15.77
CA GLU A 338 10.16 -6.56 -15.44
C GLU A 338 10.43 -8.07 -15.45
N GLY A 339 9.40 -8.87 -15.13
CA GLY A 339 9.54 -10.32 -15.10
C GLY A 339 8.21 -11.05 -15.29
N VAL A 340 8.30 -12.32 -15.67
CA VAL A 340 7.17 -13.23 -15.76
C VAL A 340 7.57 -14.59 -15.20
N ALA A 341 6.79 -15.16 -14.30
CA ALA A 341 6.94 -16.53 -13.85
C ALA A 341 5.74 -17.36 -14.30
N MET A 342 5.99 -18.59 -14.71
CA MET A 342 5.00 -19.61 -15.02
C MET A 342 5.18 -20.75 -14.03
N LEU A 343 4.10 -21.17 -13.39
CA LEU A 343 4.09 -22.22 -12.39
C LEU A 343 3.11 -23.29 -12.85
N SER A 344 3.50 -24.55 -12.82
CA SER A 344 2.56 -25.66 -13.02
C SER A 344 1.60 -25.74 -11.83
N CYS A 345 0.31 -25.91 -12.09
CA CYS A 345 -0.67 -26.11 -11.03
C CYS A 345 -0.75 -27.59 -10.66
N PHE A 346 0.27 -28.10 -9.96
CA PHE A 346 0.20 -29.45 -9.42
C PHE A 346 -0.84 -29.51 -8.30
N SER A 347 -1.99 -30.13 -8.58
CA SER A 347 -2.86 -30.65 -7.53
C SER A 347 -2.21 -31.92 -6.98
N MET A 348 -1.61 -31.85 -5.78
CA MET A 348 -1.36 -33.08 -5.04
C MET A 348 -2.72 -33.65 -4.68
N HIS A 349 -3.11 -34.78 -5.29
CA HIS A 349 -4.40 -35.40 -5.01
C HIS A 349 -4.59 -35.62 -3.50
N ASP A 350 -5.69 -35.08 -2.98
CA ASP A 350 -6.12 -35.28 -1.60
C ASP A 350 -6.63 -36.71 -1.41
N TYR A 351 -5.82 -37.56 -0.76
CA TYR A 351 -6.24 -38.92 -0.42
C TYR A 351 -6.76 -38.98 1.03
N ALA A 352 -8.05 -39.27 1.19
CA ALA A 352 -8.65 -39.57 2.49
C ALA A 352 -8.23 -40.99 2.95
N ILE A 353 -7.85 -41.14 4.22
CA ILE A 353 -7.51 -42.44 4.80
C ILE A 353 -8.78 -43.04 5.41
N THR A 354 -9.27 -44.16 4.87
CA THR A 354 -10.37 -44.93 5.45
C THR A 354 -9.80 -46.15 6.19
N PRO A 355 -10.17 -46.41 7.47
CA PRO A 355 -9.65 -47.56 8.21
C PRO A 355 -9.95 -48.90 7.51
N GLY A 356 -8.95 -49.78 7.46
CA GLY A 356 -9.11 -51.19 7.07
C GLY A 356 -8.99 -51.51 5.57
N LYS A 357 -8.74 -50.53 4.69
CA LYS A 357 -8.44 -50.81 3.28
C LYS A 357 -6.96 -50.68 2.97
N SER A 358 -6.35 -51.74 2.43
CA SER A 358 -5.06 -51.65 1.75
C SER A 358 -5.25 -50.90 0.42
N PHE A 359 -4.41 -49.90 0.18
CA PHE A 359 -4.34 -49.20 -1.11
C PHE A 359 -3.69 -50.13 -2.13
N ASN A 360 -4.41 -50.52 -3.19
CA ASN A 360 -3.92 -51.45 -4.21
C ASN A 360 -3.41 -50.76 -5.49
N HIS A 361 -3.21 -49.44 -5.48
CA HIS A 361 -2.59 -48.71 -6.57
C HIS A 361 -1.46 -47.82 -6.06
N ASN A 362 -0.22 -48.28 -6.23
CA ASN A 362 1.06 -47.54 -6.30
C ASN A 362 1.37 -46.38 -5.32
N VAL A 363 0.54 -46.11 -4.31
CA VAL A 363 0.82 -45.24 -3.16
C VAL A 363 0.61 -46.11 -1.93
N ASN A 364 1.71 -46.72 -1.47
CA ASN A 364 1.67 -47.86 -0.56
C ASN A 364 1.62 -47.45 0.92
N ALA A 365 0.50 -47.80 1.55
CA ALA A 365 0.29 -48.18 2.96
C ALA A 365 0.71 -47.19 4.08
N THR A 366 -0.24 -46.33 4.47
CA THR A 366 -0.41 -45.89 5.86
C THR A 366 -1.08 -47.01 6.66
N ALA A 367 -0.42 -47.49 7.72
CA ALA A 367 -1.01 -48.43 8.66
C ALA A 367 -1.26 -47.71 10.00
N TYR A 368 -2.51 -47.64 10.42
CA TYR A 368 -2.88 -47.17 11.76
C TYR A 368 -3.16 -48.37 12.64
N ASN A 369 -2.37 -48.53 13.71
CA ASN A 369 -2.62 -49.55 14.72
C ASN A 369 -3.45 -48.93 15.85
N GLY A 370 -4.77 -49.19 15.81
CA GLY A 370 -5.72 -48.63 16.77
C GLY A 370 -5.48 -49.05 18.23
N THR A 371 -4.74 -50.13 18.48
CA THR A 371 -4.43 -50.62 19.83
C THR A 371 -3.22 -49.92 20.44
N SER A 372 -2.26 -49.48 19.63
CA SER A 372 -1.04 -48.79 20.09
C SER A 372 -1.08 -47.27 19.89
N GLY A 373 -2.08 -46.75 19.15
CA GLY A 373 -2.11 -45.35 18.74
C GLY A 373 -0.99 -44.99 17.77
N THR A 374 -0.28 -45.96 17.18
CA THR A 374 0.85 -45.67 16.28
C THR A 374 0.37 -45.64 14.83
N LEU A 375 0.55 -44.49 14.18
CA LEU A 375 0.44 -44.31 12.74
C LEU A 375 1.82 -44.54 12.10
N THR A 376 1.95 -45.54 11.24
CA THR A 376 3.18 -45.78 10.48
C THR A 376 2.99 -45.40 9.02
N ILE A 377 3.84 -44.50 8.54
CA ILE A 377 3.88 -43.98 7.18
C ILE A 377 5.09 -44.58 6.48
N ASN A 378 4.88 -45.45 5.50
CA ASN A 378 5.95 -46.06 4.74
C ASN A 378 6.16 -45.34 3.39
N ILE A 379 7.18 -44.48 3.31
CA ILE A 379 7.50 -43.73 2.08
C ILE A 379 8.49 -44.47 1.16
N SER A 380 8.95 -45.67 1.51
CA SER A 380 10.00 -46.40 0.76
C SER A 380 9.65 -46.77 -0.67
N LYS A 381 8.35 -46.88 -0.99
CA LYS A 381 7.88 -47.16 -2.35
C LYS A 381 7.51 -45.91 -3.15
N LEU A 382 7.38 -44.73 -2.53
CA LEU A 382 7.20 -43.46 -3.25
C LEU A 382 8.49 -43.08 -4.01
N TYR A 383 9.64 -43.47 -3.45
CA TYR A 383 10.95 -43.22 -4.02
C TYR A 383 11.68 -44.55 -4.12
N ASN A 384 11.47 -45.28 -5.22
CA ASN A 384 11.92 -46.67 -5.48
C ASN A 384 13.42 -46.99 -5.27
N ASN A 385 14.25 -46.04 -4.82
CA ASN A 385 15.69 -46.22 -4.61
C ASN A 385 16.18 -45.78 -3.21
N TRP A 386 15.29 -45.56 -2.25
CA TRP A 386 15.64 -44.88 -1.00
C TRP A 386 15.53 -45.84 0.18
N ASN A 387 16.62 -45.97 0.96
CA ASN A 387 16.65 -46.63 2.28
C ASN A 387 15.83 -45.84 3.33
N SER A 388 14.64 -45.35 2.96
CA SER A 388 13.80 -44.60 3.89
C SER A 388 13.20 -45.58 4.89
N LYS A 389 13.50 -45.34 6.17
CA LYS A 389 12.83 -46.04 7.27
C LYS A 389 11.37 -45.54 7.36
N PRO A 390 10.42 -46.41 7.73
CA PRO A 390 9.06 -45.98 8.03
C PRO A 390 9.06 -44.87 9.08
N ILE A 391 8.21 -43.85 8.90
CA ILE A 391 7.99 -42.81 9.90
C ILE A 391 6.85 -43.30 10.79
N SER A 392 7.14 -43.54 12.07
CA SER A 392 6.12 -43.89 13.06
C SER A 392 5.79 -42.68 13.92
N ILE A 393 4.51 -42.32 13.97
CA ILE A 393 3.96 -41.21 14.74
C ILE A 393 2.99 -41.79 15.75
N ASN A 394 3.25 -41.59 17.03
CA ASN A 394 2.25 -41.92 18.06
C ASN A 394 1.21 -40.81 18.09
N VAL A 395 -0.03 -41.17 17.79
CA VAL A 395 -1.19 -40.29 17.80
C VAL A 395 -2.14 -40.75 18.90
N THR A 396 -2.52 -39.83 19.78
CA THR A 396 -3.46 -40.11 20.88
C THR A 396 -4.90 -40.26 20.41
N ASN A 397 -5.21 -39.69 19.23
CA ASN A 397 -6.50 -39.77 18.58
C ASN A 397 -6.31 -40.12 17.10
N MET A 398 -7.26 -40.85 16.51
CA MET A 398 -7.19 -41.23 15.10
C MET A 398 -7.27 -39.96 14.21
N PRO A 399 -6.23 -39.65 13.42
CA PRO A 399 -6.26 -38.49 12.55
C PRO A 399 -7.23 -38.74 11.39
N LYS A 400 -8.17 -37.81 11.17
CA LYS A 400 -9.08 -37.85 10.02
C LYS A 400 -8.35 -37.69 8.69
N ARG A 401 -7.18 -37.04 8.71
CA ARG A 401 -6.35 -36.74 7.54
C ARG A 401 -4.90 -36.62 7.95
N VAL A 402 -4.00 -37.13 7.11
CA VAL A 402 -2.54 -37.00 7.28
C VAL A 402 -2.02 -36.43 5.97
N VAL A 403 -1.49 -35.21 6.02
CA VAL A 403 -0.87 -34.57 4.86
C VAL A 403 0.64 -34.65 5.06
N ILE A 404 1.33 -35.29 4.11
CA ILE A 404 2.78 -35.36 4.09
C ILE A 404 3.22 -34.39 3.01
N THR A 405 3.68 -33.21 3.42
CA THR A 405 4.32 -32.29 2.50
C THR A 405 5.80 -32.64 2.43
N GLY A 406 6.27 -33.04 1.25
CA GLY A 406 7.71 -33.11 1.01
C GLY A 406 8.25 -31.69 1.01
N ASN A 407 9.34 -31.43 1.72
CA ASN A 407 10.07 -30.18 1.50
C ASN A 407 10.58 -30.22 0.04
N PRO A 408 10.22 -29.27 -0.85
CA PRO A 408 10.73 -29.24 -2.22
C PRO A 408 12.27 -29.24 -2.26
N TYR A 409 12.93 -28.79 -1.18
CA TYR A 409 14.39 -28.84 -0.98
C TYR A 409 14.97 -30.26 -0.88
N ALA A 410 14.24 -31.24 -0.32
CA ALA A 410 14.71 -32.62 -0.21
C ALA A 410 14.59 -33.39 -1.55
N ILE A 411 13.69 -32.92 -2.42
CA ILE A 411 13.38 -33.49 -3.73
C ILE A 411 14.33 -32.91 -4.81
N ALA A 412 14.84 -31.69 -4.62
CA ALA A 412 15.81 -31.08 -5.53
C ALA A 412 17.24 -31.66 -5.46
N LYS A 413 17.60 -32.39 -4.39
CA LYS A 413 18.93 -33.00 -4.20
C LYS A 413 19.07 -34.43 -4.74
N MET A 414 18.11 -34.92 -5.53
CA MET A 414 18.15 -36.31 -6.02
C MET A 414 19.16 -36.48 -7.17
N PRO A 415 19.98 -37.55 -7.17
CA PRO A 415 20.77 -37.92 -8.35
C PRO A 415 19.84 -38.17 -9.53
N GLN A 416 20.21 -37.64 -10.70
CA GLN A 416 19.42 -37.70 -11.92
C GLN A 416 18.98 -39.15 -12.24
N THR A 417 17.73 -39.47 -11.94
CA THR A 417 17.07 -40.64 -12.52
C THR A 417 16.54 -40.27 -13.91
N PRO A 418 16.51 -41.20 -14.87
CA PRO A 418 16.02 -40.96 -16.25
C PRO A 418 14.50 -40.71 -16.35
N ARG A 419 13.82 -40.47 -15.22
CA ARG A 419 12.41 -40.05 -15.19
C ARG A 419 12.37 -38.60 -14.71
N LEU A 420 11.94 -37.74 -15.63
CA LEU A 420 11.75 -36.29 -15.47
C LEU A 420 11.05 -35.99 -14.14
N MET A 421 11.72 -35.21 -13.28
CA MET A 421 11.07 -34.67 -12.10
C MET A 421 10.18 -33.49 -12.53
N PRO A 422 8.96 -33.36 -11.99
CA PRO A 422 8.08 -32.26 -12.34
C PRO A 422 8.72 -30.95 -11.90
N MET A 423 9.14 -30.14 -12.87
CA MET A 423 9.60 -28.78 -12.59
C MET A 423 8.39 -27.93 -12.21
N LEU A 424 8.43 -27.32 -11.01
CA LEU A 424 7.31 -26.57 -10.44
C LEU A 424 7.05 -25.22 -11.16
N GLY A 425 7.97 -24.77 -12.01
CA GLY A 425 7.84 -23.53 -12.76
C GLY A 425 9.09 -23.07 -13.49
N VAL A 426 8.93 -21.98 -14.26
CA VAL A 426 9.96 -21.28 -15.04
C VAL A 426 9.78 -19.78 -14.85
N SER A 427 10.87 -19.03 -14.70
CA SER A 427 10.85 -17.57 -14.67
C SER A 427 11.61 -16.95 -15.83
N PHE A 428 11.14 -15.79 -16.29
CA PHE A 428 11.67 -15.03 -17.40
C PHE A 428 11.87 -13.57 -16.96
N ALA A 429 12.99 -12.96 -17.35
CA ALA A 429 13.10 -11.51 -17.34
C ALA A 429 12.50 -10.94 -18.61
N VAL A 430 11.86 -9.77 -18.50
CA VAL A 430 11.33 -9.06 -19.66
C VAL A 430 12.32 -7.99 -20.08
N LEU A 431 12.85 -8.13 -21.29
CA LEU A 431 13.79 -7.16 -21.87
C LEU A 431 13.04 -5.94 -22.43
N LYS A 432 13.71 -4.80 -22.55
CA LYS A 432 13.14 -3.55 -23.12
C LYS A 432 12.51 -3.69 -24.51
N ASN A 433 12.92 -4.69 -25.29
CA ASN A 433 12.35 -4.99 -26.61
C ASN A 433 11.10 -5.89 -26.55
N GLY A 434 10.68 -6.34 -25.36
CA GLY A 434 9.51 -7.19 -25.15
C GLY A 434 9.78 -8.68 -25.30
N SER A 435 11.03 -9.10 -25.56
CA SER A 435 11.39 -10.53 -25.53
C SER A 435 11.59 -11.02 -24.11
N LEU A 436 11.24 -12.29 -23.88
CA LEU A 436 11.53 -12.98 -22.64
C LEU A 436 12.96 -13.53 -22.68
N GLY A 437 13.82 -13.08 -21.78
CA GLY A 437 15.12 -13.70 -21.54
C GLY A 437 14.97 -14.81 -20.51
N SER A 438 15.28 -16.06 -20.89
CA SER A 438 15.26 -17.15 -19.93
C SER A 438 16.53 -17.20 -19.11
N SER A 439 16.34 -17.54 -17.84
CA SER A 439 17.38 -17.97 -16.94
C SER A 439 16.69 -18.91 -15.96
N LEU A 440 17.08 -20.18 -15.97
CA LEU A 440 16.50 -21.18 -15.08
C LEU A 440 16.93 -20.90 -13.67
N TRP A 441 16.03 -20.35 -12.86
CA TRP A 441 16.15 -20.19 -11.41
C TRP A 441 17.35 -19.34 -10.92
N GLU A 442 18.34 -19.02 -11.75
CA GLU A 442 19.19 -17.85 -11.61
C GLU A 442 18.33 -16.63 -11.96
N MET A 443 18.28 -15.63 -11.07
CA MET A 443 18.05 -14.27 -11.57
C MET A 443 19.02 -14.07 -12.72
N PRO A 444 18.56 -13.67 -13.92
CA PRO A 444 19.41 -13.65 -15.09
C PRO A 444 20.69 -12.90 -14.76
N LYS A 445 21.85 -13.42 -15.20
CA LYS A 445 22.94 -12.51 -15.53
C LYS A 445 22.34 -11.54 -16.54
N MET A 446 21.95 -10.36 -16.05
CA MET A 446 21.11 -9.37 -16.74
C MET A 446 21.89 -8.75 -17.90
N ALA A 447 22.21 -9.53 -18.93
CA ALA A 447 22.79 -9.05 -20.15
C ALA A 447 21.66 -8.42 -20.98
N GLY A 448 21.30 -7.20 -20.64
CA GLY A 448 20.24 -6.45 -21.30
C GLY A 448 19.55 -5.46 -20.37
N ASN A 449 19.03 -4.37 -20.94
CA ASN A 449 18.18 -3.46 -20.19
C ASN A 449 16.82 -4.14 -19.94
N ILE A 450 16.53 -4.45 -18.67
CA ILE A 450 15.25 -5.01 -18.21
C ILE A 450 14.18 -3.91 -18.26
N GLY A 451 12.93 -4.35 -18.40
CA GLY A 451 11.74 -3.52 -18.22
C GLY A 451 11.11 -3.13 -19.55
N TYR A 452 9.99 -3.75 -19.89
CA TYR A 452 9.18 -3.33 -21.04
C TYR A 452 8.11 -2.34 -20.60
N GLY A 453 8.21 -1.10 -21.07
CA GLY A 453 7.23 -0.06 -20.76
C GLY A 453 5.92 -0.24 -21.53
N MET A 454 4.83 -0.57 -20.82
CA MET A 454 3.47 -0.65 -21.35
C MET A 454 2.71 0.65 -21.09
N GLY A 455 2.36 1.39 -22.14
CA GLY A 455 1.46 2.56 -22.03
C GLY A 455 0.01 2.17 -21.68
N PRO A 456 -0.81 3.11 -21.17
CA PRO A 456 -2.25 2.87 -20.96
C PRO A 456 -2.95 2.35 -22.21
N GLY A 457 -3.75 1.29 -22.09
CA GLY A 457 -4.48 0.66 -23.19
C GLY A 457 -3.63 -0.20 -24.14
N SER A 458 -2.31 -0.28 -23.94
CA SER A 458 -1.44 -1.09 -24.80
C SER A 458 -1.68 -2.59 -24.62
N ASN A 459 -1.53 -3.33 -25.73
CA ASN A 459 -1.55 -4.79 -25.78
C ASN A 459 -0.21 -5.28 -26.34
N VAL A 460 0.46 -6.18 -25.62
CA VAL A 460 1.82 -6.63 -25.91
C VAL A 460 1.91 -8.13 -25.75
N THR A 461 2.51 -8.82 -26.72
CA THR A 461 2.79 -10.26 -26.60
C THR A 461 4.28 -10.47 -26.33
N LEU A 462 4.58 -10.97 -25.13
CA LEU A 462 5.91 -11.42 -24.75
C LEU A 462 6.14 -12.82 -25.32
N ARG A 463 7.34 -13.07 -25.87
CA ARG A 463 7.68 -14.36 -26.51
C ARG A 463 8.97 -14.93 -25.96
N TYR A 464 8.97 -16.24 -25.73
CA TYR A 464 10.15 -17.05 -25.44
C TYR A 464 10.18 -18.25 -26.38
N SER A 465 11.37 -18.63 -26.84
CA SER A 465 11.60 -19.86 -27.62
C SER A 465 12.64 -20.70 -26.89
N ALA A 466 12.24 -21.87 -26.41
CA ALA A 466 13.17 -22.81 -25.80
C ALA A 466 13.96 -23.54 -26.89
N ALA A 467 15.28 -23.67 -26.71
CA ALA A 467 16.08 -24.53 -27.57
C ALA A 467 15.78 -26.00 -27.23
N ASN A 468 15.71 -26.84 -28.26
CA ASN A 468 15.51 -28.27 -28.12
C ASN A 468 16.54 -28.92 -27.17
N GLY A 469 16.07 -29.78 -26.27
CA GLY A 469 16.83 -30.44 -25.21
C GLY A 469 17.19 -29.55 -24.02
N SER A 470 16.78 -28.29 -24.00
CA SER A 470 17.06 -27.40 -22.87
C SER A 470 16.24 -27.78 -21.63
N ILE A 471 16.78 -27.51 -20.44
CA ILE A 471 16.03 -27.71 -19.19
C ILE A 471 14.77 -26.80 -19.16
N GLN A 472 14.79 -25.67 -19.89
CA GLN A 472 13.64 -24.78 -20.06
C GLN A 472 12.53 -25.45 -20.86
N GLU A 473 12.88 -26.14 -21.96
CA GLU A 473 11.93 -26.95 -22.72
C GLU A 473 11.35 -28.04 -21.82
N GLN A 474 12.17 -28.78 -21.08
CA GLN A 474 11.67 -29.82 -20.16
C GLN A 474 10.71 -29.27 -19.08
N ALA A 475 10.97 -28.05 -18.60
CA ALA A 475 10.10 -27.39 -17.65
C ALA A 475 8.78 -26.92 -18.29
N ILE A 476 8.85 -26.37 -19.50
CA ILE A 476 7.70 -25.92 -20.26
C ILE A 476 6.86 -27.14 -20.68
N ASP A 477 7.47 -28.20 -21.21
CA ASP A 477 6.86 -29.51 -21.45
C ASP A 477 6.11 -30.01 -20.20
N SER A 478 6.72 -29.93 -19.01
CA SER A 478 6.07 -30.34 -17.75
C SER A 478 4.83 -29.51 -17.44
N ILE A 479 4.88 -28.20 -17.70
CA ILE A 479 3.76 -27.27 -17.52
C ILE A 479 2.66 -27.54 -18.58
N VAL A 480 3.04 -27.76 -19.83
CA VAL A 480 2.14 -28.12 -20.94
C VAL A 480 1.41 -29.43 -20.63
N LEU A 481 2.14 -30.44 -20.19
CA LEU A 481 1.59 -31.74 -19.82
C LEU A 481 0.64 -31.65 -18.62
N SER A 482 0.84 -30.71 -17.69
CA SER A 482 -0.09 -30.51 -16.59
C SER A 482 -1.44 -29.92 -17.01
N GLY A 483 -1.52 -29.25 -18.15
CA GLY A 483 -2.74 -28.61 -18.66
C GLY A 483 -3.21 -27.36 -17.88
N ASP A 484 -2.90 -27.27 -16.59
CA ASP A 484 -3.23 -26.15 -15.72
C ASP A 484 -1.95 -25.44 -15.24
N TYR A 485 -1.89 -24.11 -15.43
CA TYR A 485 -0.72 -23.32 -15.04
C TYR A 485 -1.08 -21.92 -14.58
N ARG A 486 -0.24 -21.36 -13.70
CA ARG A 486 -0.34 -20.00 -13.16
C ARG A 486 0.77 -19.14 -13.74
N ILE A 487 0.42 -17.99 -14.29
CA ILE A 487 1.34 -16.95 -14.72
C ILE A 487 1.32 -15.80 -13.72
N ILE A 488 2.50 -15.43 -13.25
CA ILE A 488 2.73 -14.29 -12.38
C ILE A 488 3.55 -13.27 -13.17
N VAL A 489 2.95 -12.14 -13.48
CA VAL A 489 3.61 -11.01 -14.16
C VAL A 489 4.04 -10.01 -13.11
N ILE A 490 5.33 -9.67 -13.13
CA ILE A 490 5.94 -8.72 -12.21
C ILE A 490 6.09 -7.39 -12.95
N THR A 491 5.47 -6.33 -12.41
CA THR A 491 5.52 -4.99 -13.00
C THR A 491 5.99 -3.96 -11.97
N SER A 492 6.44 -2.80 -12.44
CA SER A 492 6.76 -1.64 -11.61
C SER A 492 5.61 -1.17 -10.72
N ASN A 493 4.38 -1.52 -11.09
CA ASN A 493 3.15 -1.06 -10.44
C ASN A 493 2.45 -2.18 -9.65
N GLY A 494 3.08 -3.36 -9.50
CA GLY A 494 2.52 -4.50 -8.78
C GLY A 494 2.64 -5.82 -9.53
N ILE A 495 1.92 -6.82 -9.04
CA ILE A 495 1.91 -8.19 -9.60
C ILE A 495 0.56 -8.45 -10.25
N ALA A 496 0.56 -8.96 -11.48
CA ALA A 496 -0.63 -9.54 -12.11
C ALA A 496 -0.56 -11.06 -12.03
N VAL A 497 -1.66 -11.71 -11.66
CA VAL A 497 -1.75 -13.17 -11.65
C VAL A 497 -2.80 -13.60 -12.67
N TYR A 498 -2.47 -14.63 -13.43
CA TYR A 498 -3.35 -15.28 -14.38
C TYR A 498 -3.29 -16.77 -14.13
N ASP A 499 -4.45 -17.38 -13.97
CA ASP A 499 -4.57 -18.83 -13.89
C ASP A 499 -5.16 -19.29 -15.24
N SER A 500 -4.48 -20.22 -15.91
CA SER A 500 -5.01 -20.95 -17.05
C SER A 500 -5.81 -22.10 -16.50
N ASP A 501 -7.12 -21.95 -16.47
CA ASP A 501 -8.06 -22.93 -15.98
C ASP A 501 -8.74 -23.63 -17.16
N GLY A 502 -8.22 -24.79 -17.57
CA GLY A 502 -8.89 -25.62 -18.58
C GLY A 502 -10.30 -26.07 -18.15
N ASN A 503 -10.61 -26.03 -16.84
CA ASN A 503 -11.85 -26.54 -16.24
C ASN A 503 -12.45 -25.64 -15.12
N GLY A 504 -11.99 -24.39 -14.93
CA GLY A 504 -12.55 -23.47 -13.92
C GLY A 504 -12.14 -23.73 -12.46
N THR A 505 -11.23 -24.67 -12.18
CA THR A 505 -10.61 -24.85 -10.87
C THR A 505 -9.41 -23.93 -10.73
N LYS A 506 -9.52 -22.89 -9.89
CA LYS A 506 -8.40 -22.00 -9.53
C LYS A 506 -7.25 -22.80 -8.93
N CYS A 507 -6.02 -22.52 -9.36
CA CYS A 507 -4.84 -23.08 -8.74
C CYS A 507 -4.84 -22.67 -7.24
N GLY A 508 -4.80 -23.65 -6.35
CA GLY A 508 -4.84 -23.44 -4.89
C GLY A 508 -3.64 -22.65 -4.38
#